data_AF-A0A931AHW3-F1
#
_entry.id   AF-A0A931AHW3-F1
#
_cell.length_a   1.000
_cell.length_b   1.000
_cell.length_c   1.000
_cell.angle_alpha   90.00
_cell.angle_beta   90.00
_cell.angle_gamma   90.00
#
_symmetry.space_group_name_H-M   'P 1'
#
loop_
_entity.id
_entity.type
_entity.pdbx_description
1 polymer ?
#
loop_
_entity_poly.entity_id
_entity_poly.type
_entity_poly.pdbx_seq_one_letter_code
_entity_poly.pdbx_strand_id
1 'polypeptide(L)'
;MPVDWVARICHEANRAIQSLTEDPAPSPHWDEAPQWQRDSAIEGVEAAKQGVTDEELHEAWCESKRADGWTYGPTKDADAKTHPCLVPYDELPVEQRAKDALFRAIVETLA
;
A
#
# COMPACT_ATOMS: atom_id res chain seq x y z
N MET A 1 0.82 11.09 -15.90
CA MET A 1 -0.65 11.08 -15.66
C MET A 1 -0.96 11.84 -14.36
N PRO A 2 -2.16 12.38 -14.08
CA PRO A 2 -2.45 12.93 -12.75
C PRO A 2 -2.18 11.90 -11.63
N VAL A 3 -1.62 12.34 -10.50
CA VAL A 3 -1.14 11.44 -9.44
C VAL A 3 -2.27 10.60 -8.84
N ASP A 4 -3.45 11.18 -8.69
CA ASP A 4 -4.67 10.54 -8.20
C ASP A 4 -5.13 9.40 -9.12
N TRP A 5 -4.97 9.55 -10.43
CA TRP A 5 -5.26 8.49 -11.40
C TRP A 5 -4.27 7.32 -11.31
N VAL A 6 -2.97 7.60 -11.16
CA VAL A 6 -1.96 6.56 -10.96
C VAL A 6 -2.21 5.84 -9.64
N ALA A 7 -2.49 6.58 -8.57
CA ALA A 7 -2.81 6.02 -7.25
C ALA A 7 -4.04 5.11 -7.29
N ARG A 8 -5.09 5.51 -8.03
CA ARG A 8 -6.27 4.68 -8.28
C ARG A 8 -5.92 3.37 -8.96
N ILE A 9 -5.07 3.39 -9.99
CA ILE A 9 -4.64 2.18 -10.70
C ILE A 9 -3.85 1.26 -9.78
N CYS A 10 -2.88 1.80 -9.03
CA CYS A 10 -2.09 1.03 -8.06
C CYS A 10 -2.98 0.40 -6.97
N HIS A 11 -3.94 1.16 -6.44
CA HIS A 11 -4.90 0.68 -5.43
C HIS A 11 -5.74 -0.48 -5.96
N GLU A 12 -6.33 -0.34 -7.15
CA GLU A 12 -7.16 -1.40 -7.74
C GLU A 12 -6.33 -2.65 -8.08
N ALA A 13 -5.09 -2.48 -8.53
CA ALA A 13 -4.17 -3.60 -8.77
C ALA A 13 -3.85 -4.35 -7.47
N ASN A 14 -3.49 -3.64 -6.40
CA ASN A 14 -3.23 -4.23 -5.09
C ASN A 14 -4.48 -4.87 -4.49
N ARG A 15 -5.67 -4.29 -4.72
CA ARG A 15 -6.96 -4.86 -4.30
C ARG A 15 -7.25 -6.19 -5.02
N ALA A 16 -6.94 -6.27 -6.32
CA ALA A 16 -7.08 -7.51 -7.07
C ALA A 16 -6.17 -8.62 -6.51
N ILE A 17 -4.91 -8.30 -6.16
CA ILE A 17 -4.03 -9.25 -5.47
C ILE A 17 -4.64 -9.70 -4.14
N GLN A 18 -5.09 -8.76 -3.30
CA GLN A 18 -5.72 -9.07 -2.01
C GLN A 18 -6.91 -10.03 -2.17
N SER A 19 -7.70 -9.88 -3.22
CA SER A 19 -8.82 -10.77 -3.52
C SER A 19 -8.35 -12.15 -3.99
N LEU A 20 -7.29 -12.23 -4.79
CA LEU A 20 -6.73 -13.49 -5.29
C LEU A 20 -6.03 -14.31 -4.20
N THR A 21 -5.41 -13.62 -3.24
CA THR A 21 -4.68 -14.26 -2.13
C THR A 21 -5.54 -14.43 -0.88
N GLU A 22 -6.85 -14.20 -0.99
CA GLU A 22 -7.81 -14.33 0.11
C GLU A 22 -7.40 -13.54 1.37
N ASP A 23 -6.90 -12.31 1.18
CA ASP A 23 -6.56 -11.42 2.29
C ASP A 23 -7.80 -11.24 3.19
N PRO A 24 -7.69 -11.41 4.52
CA PRO A 24 -8.84 -11.35 5.42
C PRO A 24 -9.48 -9.97 5.51
N ALA A 25 -8.78 -8.91 5.08
CA ALA A 25 -9.26 -7.53 5.11
C ALA A 25 -8.94 -6.81 3.79
N PRO A 26 -9.53 -7.25 2.66
CA PRO A 26 -9.24 -6.67 1.36
C PRO A 26 -9.74 -5.22 1.32
N SER A 27 -9.01 -4.40 0.57
CA SER A 27 -9.35 -2.99 0.40
C SER A 27 -10.68 -2.84 -0.35
N PRO A 28 -11.51 -1.84 -0.02
CA PRO A 28 -12.67 -1.49 -0.83
C PRO A 28 -12.25 -0.98 -2.21
N HIS A 29 -13.20 -0.84 -3.14
CA HIS A 29 -12.95 -0.14 -4.40
C HIS A 29 -12.52 1.31 -4.15
N TRP A 30 -11.73 1.90 -5.05
CA TRP A 30 -11.19 3.26 -4.90
C TRP A 30 -12.27 4.29 -4.56
N ASP A 31 -13.42 4.24 -5.24
CA ASP A 31 -14.51 5.20 -5.06
C ASP A 31 -15.18 5.07 -3.68
N GLU A 32 -15.03 3.92 -3.02
CA GLU A 32 -15.54 3.61 -1.68
C GLU A 32 -14.45 3.69 -0.60
N ALA A 33 -13.18 3.76 -0.99
CA ALA A 33 -12.06 3.80 -0.05
C ALA A 33 -12.12 5.06 0.81
N PRO A 34 -11.85 4.97 2.12
CA PRO A 34 -11.80 6.13 2.97
C PRO A 34 -10.66 7.07 2.54
N GLN A 35 -10.81 8.37 2.82
CA GLN A 35 -9.86 9.40 2.35
C GLN A 35 -8.41 9.07 2.74
N TRP A 36 -8.17 8.65 3.98
CA TRP A 36 -6.83 8.28 4.45
C TRP A 36 -6.18 7.15 3.64
N GLN A 37 -6.98 6.24 3.06
CA GLN A 37 -6.45 5.16 2.25
C GLN A 37 -6.08 5.64 0.85
N ARG A 38 -6.87 6.58 0.30
CA ARG A 38 -6.55 7.25 -0.98
C ARG A 38 -5.31 8.11 -0.82
N ASP A 39 -5.21 8.88 0.26
CA ASP A 39 -4.06 9.73 0.57
C ASP A 39 -2.79 8.88 0.70
N SER A 40 -2.87 7.77 1.44
CA SER A 40 -1.77 6.81 1.57
C SER A 40 -1.30 6.23 0.22
N ALA A 41 -2.22 5.98 -0.72
CA ALA A 41 -1.85 5.55 -2.08
C ALA A 41 -1.21 6.69 -2.88
N ILE A 42 -1.71 7.93 -2.76
CA ILE A 42 -1.14 9.11 -3.42
C ILE A 42 0.29 9.38 -2.91
N GLU A 43 0.49 9.32 -1.59
CA GLU A 43 1.82 9.40 -0.96
C GLU A 43 2.77 8.34 -1.52
N GLY A 44 2.30 7.10 -1.62
CA GLY A 44 3.08 6.00 -2.22
C GLY A 44 3.48 6.28 -3.67
N VAL A 45 2.59 6.87 -4.49
CA VAL A 45 2.93 7.25 -5.87
C VAL A 45 4.01 8.34 -5.89
N GLU A 46 3.90 9.37 -5.05
CA GLU A 46 4.89 10.44 -4.98
C GLU A 46 6.25 9.97 -4.46
N ALA A 47 6.26 9.00 -3.53
CA ALA A 47 7.49 8.34 -3.10
C ALA A 47 8.12 7.53 -4.24
N ALA A 48 7.33 6.66 -4.90
CA ALA A 48 7.81 5.82 -6.00
C ALA A 48 8.36 6.63 -7.19
N LYS A 49 7.79 7.82 -7.47
CA LYS A 49 8.31 8.74 -8.51
C LYS A 49 9.72 9.26 -8.25
N GLN A 50 10.22 9.14 -7.01
CA GLN A 50 11.59 9.51 -6.65
C GLN A 50 12.61 8.38 -6.93
N GLY A 51 12.16 7.26 -7.50
CA GLY A 51 13.02 6.14 -7.87
C GLY A 51 13.46 5.29 -6.68
N VAL A 52 12.65 5.28 -5.60
CA VAL A 52 12.88 4.41 -4.44
C VAL A 52 12.64 2.94 -4.81
N THR A 53 13.34 2.05 -4.12
CA THR A 53 13.17 0.60 -4.23
C THR A 53 11.85 0.13 -3.62
N ASP A 54 11.47 -1.13 -3.86
CA ASP A 54 10.26 -1.75 -3.26
C ASP A 54 10.33 -1.73 -1.72
N GLU A 55 11.53 -1.99 -1.17
CA GLU A 55 11.79 -1.97 0.27
C GLU A 55 11.70 -0.57 0.86
N GLU A 56 12.31 0.43 0.22
CA GLU A 56 12.21 1.83 0.66
C GLU A 56 10.77 2.35 0.58
N LEU A 57 10.00 1.93 -0.43
CA LEU A 57 8.58 2.26 -0.54
C LEU A 57 7.77 1.67 0.62
N HIS A 58 8.03 0.40 0.97
CA HIS A 58 7.39 -0.27 2.11
C HIS A 58 7.75 0.38 3.45
N GLU A 59 9.03 0.70 3.67
CA GLU A 59 9.45 1.35 4.91
C GLU A 59 8.88 2.76 5.04
N ALA A 60 8.82 3.54 3.96
CA ALA A 60 8.16 4.84 3.96
C ALA A 60 6.67 4.73 4.30
N TRP A 61 5.98 3.72 3.76
CA TRP A 61 4.59 3.41 4.13
C TRP A 61 4.47 3.04 5.61
N CYS A 62 5.37 2.21 6.13
CA CYS A 62 5.40 1.83 7.54
C CYS A 62 5.62 3.03 8.47
N GLU A 63 6.55 3.93 8.12
CA GLU A 63 6.81 5.16 8.86
C GLU A 63 5.60 6.08 8.91
N SER A 64 4.95 6.32 7.75
CA SER A 64 3.72 7.11 7.66
C SER A 64 2.62 6.51 8.55
N LYS A 65 2.41 5.19 8.48
CA LYS A 65 1.44 4.50 9.34
C LYS A 65 1.76 4.62 10.82
N ARG A 66 3.02 4.43 11.22
CA ARG A 66 3.45 4.59 12.62
C ARG A 66 3.26 6.02 13.12
N ALA A 67 3.53 7.03 12.28
CA ALA A 67 3.27 8.44 12.58
C ALA A 67 1.77 8.73 12.81
N ASP A 68 0.90 8.05 12.06
CA ASP A 68 -0.55 8.08 12.23
C ASP A 68 -1.06 7.25 13.43
N GLY A 69 -0.15 6.65 14.20
CA GLY A 69 -0.45 5.85 15.38
C GLY A 69 -0.84 4.41 15.09
N TRP A 70 -0.54 3.89 13.90
CA TRP A 70 -0.70 2.46 13.61
C TRP A 70 0.41 1.63 14.23
N THR A 71 0.05 0.43 14.68
CA THR A 71 0.98 -0.55 15.25
C THR A 71 0.84 -1.90 14.58
N TYR A 72 1.84 -2.76 14.74
CA TYR A 72 1.72 -4.15 14.34
C TYR A 72 0.51 -4.83 15.03
N GLY A 73 -0.19 -5.67 14.28
CA GLY A 73 -1.18 -6.62 14.80
C GLY A 73 -1.48 -7.70 13.77
N PRO A 74 -1.98 -8.87 14.17
CA PRO A 74 -2.11 -10.04 13.29
C PRO A 74 -3.11 -9.83 12.14
N THR A 75 -4.00 -8.86 12.28
CA THR A 75 -5.00 -8.48 11.27
C THR A 75 -5.07 -6.98 11.12
N LYS A 76 -5.54 -6.52 9.96
CA LYS A 76 -5.82 -5.11 9.72
C LYS A 76 -7.08 -4.72 10.48
N ASP A 77 -6.97 -3.74 11.36
CA ASP A 77 -8.09 -3.15 12.10
C ASP A 77 -7.93 -1.62 12.06
N ALA A 78 -8.87 -0.93 11.42
CA ALA A 78 -8.81 0.51 11.26
C ALA A 78 -9.18 1.27 12.55
N ASP A 79 -10.01 0.69 13.41
CA ASP A 79 -10.43 1.30 14.67
C ASP A 79 -9.33 1.15 15.73
N ALA A 80 -8.74 -0.04 15.82
CA ALA A 80 -7.59 -0.31 16.70
C ALA A 80 -6.25 0.18 16.10
N LYS A 81 -6.25 0.61 14.84
CA LYS A 81 -5.07 1.00 14.06
C LYS A 81 -3.97 -0.07 14.06
N THR A 82 -4.34 -1.32 13.76
CA THR A 82 -3.35 -2.41 13.60
C THR A 82 -3.20 -2.84 12.16
N HIS A 83 -1.99 -3.26 11.76
CA HIS A 83 -1.75 -3.84 10.43
C HIS A 83 -0.67 -4.94 10.46
N PRO A 84 -0.88 -6.08 9.77
CA PRO A 84 0.07 -7.21 9.81
C PRO A 84 1.39 -6.90 9.08
N CYS A 85 1.34 -6.05 8.06
CA CYS A 85 2.53 -5.64 7.30
C CYS A 85 3.42 -4.61 8.01
N LEU A 86 3.16 -4.18 9.25
CA LEU A 86 4.05 -3.26 9.98
C LEU A 86 5.27 -3.97 10.57
N VAL A 87 5.96 -4.72 9.73
CA VAL A 87 7.17 -5.51 9.97
C VAL A 87 8.24 -5.13 8.93
N PRO A 88 9.52 -5.44 9.15
CA PRO A 88 10.57 -5.26 8.14
C PRO A 88 10.22 -5.91 6.80
N TYR A 89 10.67 -5.32 5.69
CA TYR A 89 10.37 -5.79 4.34
C TYR A 89 10.75 -7.26 4.08
N ASP A 90 11.85 -7.74 4.66
CA ASP A 90 12.32 -9.12 4.52
C ASP A 90 11.48 -10.16 5.29
N GLU A 91 10.67 -9.71 6.25
CA GLU A 91 9.71 -10.53 7.00
C GLU A 91 8.34 -10.60 6.32
N LEU A 92 8.11 -9.83 5.25
CA LEU A 92 6.85 -9.84 4.52
C LEU A 92 6.63 -11.17 3.77
N PRO A 93 5.38 -11.68 3.75
CA PRO A 93 4.98 -12.71 2.79
C PRO A 93 5.27 -12.28 1.36
N VAL A 94 5.54 -13.26 0.48
CA VAL A 94 5.89 -12.99 -0.92
C VAL A 94 4.78 -12.22 -1.66
N GLU A 95 3.53 -12.46 -1.28
CA GLU A 95 2.35 -11.80 -1.82
C GLU A 95 2.31 -10.31 -1.46
N GLN A 96 2.79 -9.93 -0.27
CA GLN A 96 2.86 -8.53 0.15
C GLN A 96 4.00 -7.81 -0.57
N ARG A 97 5.18 -8.42 -0.67
CA ARG A 97 6.29 -7.87 -1.48
C ARG A 97 5.93 -7.72 -2.95
N ALA A 98 5.14 -8.66 -3.49
CA ALA A 98 4.64 -8.57 -4.87
C ALA A 98 3.74 -7.36 -5.10
N LYS A 99 2.99 -6.90 -4.08
CA LYS A 99 2.19 -5.68 -4.15
C LYS A 99 3.08 -4.44 -4.23
N ASP A 100 4.17 -4.37 -3.46
CA ASP A 100 5.09 -3.23 -3.52
C ASP A 100 5.80 -3.16 -4.88
N ALA A 101 6.29 -4.31 -5.37
CA ALA A 101 6.90 -4.42 -6.70
C ALA A 101 5.93 -4.04 -7.83
N LEU A 102 4.67 -4.50 -7.76
CA LEU A 102 3.64 -4.14 -8.72
C LEU A 102 3.30 -2.65 -8.66
N PHE A 103 3.16 -2.10 -7.45
CA PHE A 103 2.88 -0.69 -7.24
C PHE A 103 3.94 0.17 -7.89
N ARG A 104 5.23 -0.09 -7.62
CA ARG A 104 6.34 0.64 -8.24
C ARG A 104 6.34 0.49 -9.77
N ALA A 105 6.18 -0.73 -10.29
CA ALA A 105 6.18 -0.97 -11.74
C ALA A 105 5.07 -0.20 -12.47
N ILE A 106 3.88 -0.07 -11.86
CA ILE A 106 2.79 0.76 -12.41
C ILE A 106 3.21 2.23 -12.43
N VAL A 107 3.77 2.75 -11.33
CA VAL A 107 4.22 4.14 -11.25
C VAL A 107 5.29 4.44 -12.30
N GLU A 108 6.32 3.60 -12.42
CA GLU A 108 7.40 3.75 -13.40
C GLU A 108 6.89 3.75 -14.85
N THR A 109 5.79 3.06 -15.12
CA THR A 109 5.21 2.97 -16.47
C THR A 109 4.34 4.17 -16.82
N LEU A 110 3.67 4.79 -15.83
CA LEU A 110 2.60 5.77 -16.05
C LEU A 110 2.94 7.21 -15.62
N ALA A 111 3.98 7.39 -14.81
CA ALA A 111 4.37 8.66 -14.23
C ALA A 111 5.36 9.44 -15.10
#